data_AF-A0A350JL12-F1
#
_entry.id   AF-A0A350JL12-F1
#
_cell.length_a   1.000
_cell.length_b   1.000
_cell.length_c   1.000
_cell.angle_alpha   90.00
_cell.angle_beta   90.00
_cell.angle_gamma   90.00
#
_symmetry.space_group_name_H-M   'P 1'
#
loop_
_entity.id
_entity.type
_entity.pdbx_description
1 polymer ?
#
loop_
_entity_poly.entity_id
_entity_poly.type
_entity_poly.pdbx_seq_one_letter_code
_entity_poly.pdbx_strand_id
1 'polypeptide(L)'
;MSNWVRIKKAKALRYKLIAVMYLLFISLSVINIPIDWLHINKYMAPLLTETTIVSIDNEELLVVYKNVEQIKEEFYQELGYDESTGKYREPYGYSVTDDFFINRERGKLLQDALKAVHAHLDDLGQEKAQLFNALFEEDLDNGLLKEGTDWIVWKFKHVPAAMAETLLNELVLRVRLISGDLEFRGNSAEVEASGLVKYATNLDFMVLGDTLSIVPADPSIVAEVKSNAVSDWTAASKELDAYYFVPEATGSYQLRLVAPNSEEQYTFTVLPARLGRRGTEAFLTYFEGQAATVSMGTVIAKGNVSCSCDPNASFSNQQLKFTPTSSGWCSFEVRGANNITLLSDSVYVQPRPQPLLKVKGLLDGERLPKGTQQISLEALHPSGSGAYVIESITYEKLIGTEGELKSMGSTIDLGGYEGPLWIKQITTASGDQTFESEGNFLITIDT
;
A
#
# COMPACT_ATOMS: atom_id res chain seq x y z
N MET A 1 -46.94 21.77 22.65
CA MET A 1 -47.49 20.39 22.61
C MET A 1 -46.64 19.59 21.64
N SER A 2 -45.86 18.61 22.12
CA SER A 2 -44.96 17.83 21.26
C SER A 2 -45.75 16.85 20.40
N ASN A 3 -45.41 16.80 19.10
CA ASN A 3 -46.04 15.92 18.12
C ASN A 3 -45.54 14.48 18.33
N TRP A 4 -46.31 13.68 19.05
CA TRP A 4 -46.06 12.24 19.18
C TRP A 4 -46.45 11.53 17.89
N VAL A 5 -45.45 11.15 17.09
CA VAL A 5 -45.65 10.32 15.90
C VAL A 5 -45.91 8.88 16.37
N ARG A 6 -47.14 8.38 16.18
CA ARG A 6 -47.48 6.97 16.44
C ARG A 6 -46.80 6.07 15.41
N ILE A 7 -45.69 5.45 15.80
CA ILE A 7 -45.00 4.46 14.98
C ILE A 7 -45.71 3.10 15.14
N LYS A 8 -46.04 2.44 14.02
CA LYS A 8 -46.59 1.07 14.03
C LYS A 8 -45.63 0.11 14.73
N LYS A 9 -46.12 -0.75 15.63
CA LYS A 9 -45.32 -1.71 16.43
C LYS A 9 -44.29 -2.49 15.59
N ALA A 10 -44.65 -2.90 14.37
CA ALA A 10 -43.74 -3.61 13.45
C ALA A 10 -42.50 -2.78 13.04
N LYS A 11 -42.64 -1.46 12.89
CA LYS A 11 -41.52 -0.57 12.52
C LYS A 11 -40.60 -0.34 13.72
N ALA A 12 -41.15 -0.21 14.93
CA ALA A 12 -40.37 -0.15 16.17
C ALA A 12 -39.62 -1.47 16.43
N LEU A 13 -40.23 -2.61 16.11
CA LEU A 13 -39.60 -3.93 16.25
C LEU A 13 -38.44 -4.11 15.24
N ARG A 14 -38.59 -3.63 14.01
CA ARG A 14 -37.50 -3.58 13.02
C ARG A 14 -36.34 -2.70 13.48
N TYR A 15 -36.60 -1.51 14.01
CA TYR A 15 -35.53 -0.64 14.52
C TYR A 15 -34.79 -1.26 15.72
N LYS A 16 -35.51 -1.91 16.64
CA LYS A 16 -34.87 -2.64 17.74
C LYS A 16 -34.03 -3.82 17.24
N LEU A 17 -34.50 -4.55 16.24
CA LEU A 17 -33.77 -5.68 15.67
C LEU A 17 -32.50 -5.21 14.92
N ILE A 18 -32.59 -4.11 14.17
CA ILE A 18 -31.42 -3.48 13.53
C ILE A 18 -30.42 -3.00 14.59
N ALA A 19 -30.88 -2.36 15.67
CA ALA A 19 -29.99 -1.91 16.74
C ALA A 19 -29.27 -3.08 17.43
N VAL A 20 -29.98 -4.18 17.70
CA VAL A 20 -29.38 -5.40 18.28
C VAL A 20 -28.37 -6.03 17.31
N MET A 21 -28.65 -6.05 16.00
CA MET A 21 -27.70 -6.56 15.01
C MET A 21 -26.45 -5.67 14.90
N TYR A 22 -26.59 -4.35 14.99
CA TYR A 22 -25.44 -3.44 15.02
C TYR A 22 -24.60 -3.62 16.28
N LEU A 23 -25.24 -3.80 17.44
CA LEU A 23 -24.53 -4.06 18.69
C LEU A 23 -23.80 -5.40 18.65
N LEU A 24 -24.44 -6.44 18.09
CA LEU A 24 -23.80 -7.72 17.80
C LEU A 24 -22.62 -7.56 16.85
N PHE A 25 -22.77 -6.81 15.76
CA PHE A 25 -21.71 -6.56 14.79
C PHE A 25 -20.53 -5.83 15.43
N ILE A 26 -20.76 -4.76 16.21
CA ILE A 26 -19.71 -4.04 16.94
C ILE A 26 -19.03 -4.96 17.95
N SER A 27 -19.79 -5.75 18.72
CA SER A 27 -19.20 -6.70 19.66
C SER A 27 -18.39 -7.80 18.97
N LEU A 28 -18.87 -8.32 17.83
CA LEU A 28 -18.14 -9.29 17.01
C LEU A 28 -16.90 -8.66 16.36
N SER A 29 -16.94 -7.39 15.96
CA SER A 29 -15.80 -6.65 15.43
C SER A 29 -14.73 -6.37 16.50
N VAL A 30 -15.14 -6.08 17.74
CA VAL A 30 -14.22 -5.93 18.89
C VAL A 30 -13.62 -7.27 19.30
N ILE A 31 -14.41 -8.36 19.25
CA ILE A 31 -13.94 -9.74 19.48
C ILE A 31 -13.00 -10.22 18.35
N ASN A 32 -13.13 -9.66 17.14
CA ASN A 32 -12.31 -9.99 15.97
C ASN A 32 -11.02 -9.18 15.83
N ILE A 33 -10.57 -8.43 16.85
CA ILE A 33 -9.12 -8.12 16.91
C ILE A 33 -8.46 -9.49 16.99
N PRO A 34 -7.75 -9.95 15.94
CA PRO A 34 -7.18 -11.28 15.97
C PRO A 34 -6.24 -11.33 17.17
N ILE A 35 -6.34 -12.36 18.01
CA ILE A 35 -5.37 -12.58 19.09
C ILE A 35 -3.92 -12.55 18.53
N ASP A 36 -3.75 -12.96 17.27
CA ASP A 36 -2.50 -12.82 16.49
C ASP A 36 -1.97 -11.38 16.37
N TRP A 37 -2.84 -10.36 16.35
CA TRP A 37 -2.43 -8.95 16.36
C TRP A 37 -1.93 -8.52 17.75
N LEU A 38 -2.45 -9.11 18.82
CA LEU A 38 -1.95 -8.89 20.19
C LEU A 38 -0.65 -9.68 20.44
N HIS A 39 -0.41 -10.79 19.72
CA HIS A 39 0.86 -11.50 19.72
C HIS A 39 2.02 -10.70 19.09
N ILE A 40 1.73 -9.69 18.26
CA ILE A 40 2.75 -8.75 17.75
C ILE A 40 3.45 -8.02 18.91
N ASN A 41 2.75 -7.79 20.02
CA ASN A 41 3.31 -7.14 21.20
C ASN A 41 4.54 -7.86 21.76
N LYS A 42 4.62 -9.19 21.61
CA LYS A 42 5.82 -9.97 21.99
C LYS A 42 7.07 -9.59 21.18
N TYR A 43 6.87 -9.14 19.95
CA TYR A 43 7.95 -8.68 19.07
C TYR A 43 8.24 -7.18 19.25
N MET A 44 7.25 -6.39 19.68
CA MET A 44 7.41 -4.96 19.97
C MET A 44 8.03 -4.69 21.34
N ALA A 45 7.68 -5.48 22.36
CA ALA A 45 8.17 -5.36 23.72
C ALA A 45 9.70 -5.22 23.82
N PRO A 46 10.54 -6.06 23.17
CA PRO A 46 11.99 -5.92 23.23
C PRO A 46 12.49 -4.61 22.59
N LEU A 47 11.85 -4.15 21.50
CA LEU A 47 12.21 -2.90 20.81
C LEU A 47 12.02 -1.66 21.70
N LEU A 48 11.06 -1.69 22.63
CA LEU A 48 10.84 -0.61 23.60
C LEU A 48 11.94 -0.57 24.68
N THR A 49 12.61 -1.69 24.93
CA THR A 49 13.66 -1.85 25.96
C THR A 49 15.09 -1.83 25.43
N GLU A 50 15.30 -1.85 24.10
CA GLU A 50 16.63 -1.77 23.46
C GLU A 50 17.36 -0.44 23.68
N THR A 51 16.74 0.51 24.38
CA THR A 51 17.33 1.79 24.80
C THR A 51 18.38 1.58 25.90
N THR A 52 19.59 2.14 25.69
CA THR A 52 20.74 1.94 26.58
C THR A 52 20.57 2.53 27.96
N ILE A 53 21.31 1.93 28.90
CA ILE A 53 21.36 2.27 30.33
C ILE A 53 21.41 3.78 30.54
N VAL A 54 20.39 4.29 31.22
CA VAL A 54 20.26 5.67 31.66
C VAL A 54 20.73 5.77 33.11
N SER A 55 21.68 6.65 33.40
CA SER A 55 21.86 7.17 34.75
C SER A 55 20.65 8.03 35.08
N ILE A 56 19.63 7.46 35.71
CA ILE A 56 18.51 8.28 36.20
C ILE A 56 19.04 9.02 37.43
N ASP A 57 19.41 10.28 37.23
CA ASP A 57 19.96 11.14 38.29
C ASP A 57 18.92 11.56 39.33
N ASN A 58 17.63 11.52 38.96
CA ASN A 58 16.53 11.85 39.86
C ASN A 58 16.13 10.61 40.68
N GLU A 59 16.23 10.72 42.01
CA GLU A 59 15.99 9.62 42.95
C GLU A 59 14.55 9.05 42.85
N GLU A 60 13.55 9.90 42.63
CA GLU A 60 12.14 9.49 42.52
C GLU A 60 11.84 8.75 41.21
N LEU A 61 12.35 9.24 40.08
CA LEU A 61 12.24 8.54 38.79
C LEU A 61 13.00 7.20 38.80
N LEU A 62 14.13 7.14 39.53
CA LEU A 62 14.92 5.92 39.69
C LEU A 62 14.16 4.87 40.51
N VAL A 63 13.39 5.31 41.52
CA VAL A 63 12.52 4.42 42.31
C VAL A 63 11.43 3.81 41.43
N VAL A 64 10.74 4.60 40.59
CA VAL A 64 9.75 4.06 39.65
C VAL A 64 10.38 3.09 38.68
N TYR A 65 11.52 3.44 38.10
CA TYR A 65 12.25 2.58 37.18
C TYR A 65 12.60 1.22 37.80
N LYS A 66 13.20 1.22 39.00
CA LYS A 66 13.55 -0.01 39.73
C LYS A 66 12.32 -0.84 40.08
N ASN A 67 11.24 -0.20 40.51
CA ASN A 67 10.00 -0.89 40.84
C ASN A 67 9.36 -1.55 39.61
N VAL A 68 9.37 -0.88 38.46
CA VAL A 68 8.83 -1.44 37.21
C VAL A 68 9.70 -2.61 36.72
N GLU A 69 11.03 -2.48 36.76
CA GLU A 69 11.93 -3.59 36.39
C GLU A 69 11.80 -4.78 37.33
N GLN A 70 11.71 -4.55 38.64
CA GLN A 70 11.49 -5.63 39.62
C GLN A 70 10.15 -6.35 39.36
N ILE A 71 9.07 -5.60 39.11
CA ILE A 71 7.75 -6.18 38.80
C ILE A 71 7.79 -6.93 37.47
N LYS A 72 8.58 -6.47 36.49
CA LYS A 72 8.78 -7.16 35.22
C LYS A 72 9.51 -8.50 35.41
N GLU A 73 10.57 -8.53 36.22
CA GLU A 73 11.28 -9.76 36.56
C GLU A 73 10.37 -10.77 37.28
N GLU A 74 9.62 -10.32 38.28
CA GLU A 74 8.63 -11.15 38.98
C GLU A 74 7.54 -11.67 38.01
N PHE A 75 7.10 -10.85 37.07
CA PHE A 75 6.10 -11.23 36.07
C PHE A 75 6.65 -12.27 35.08
N TYR A 76 7.91 -12.14 34.64
CA TYR A 76 8.57 -13.14 33.80
C TYR A 76 8.75 -14.50 34.51
N GLN A 77 9.03 -14.49 35.81
CA GLN A 77 9.08 -15.71 36.61
C GLN A 77 7.71 -16.41 36.65
N GLU A 78 6.62 -15.67 36.83
CA GLU A 78 5.26 -16.21 36.83
C GLU A 78 4.83 -16.74 35.45
N LEU A 79 5.32 -16.14 34.37
CA LEU A 79 5.06 -16.59 33.00
C LEU A 79 5.93 -17.78 32.56
N GLY A 80 6.90 -18.20 33.38
CA GLY A 80 7.84 -19.26 33.03
C GLY A 80 8.75 -18.87 31.86
N TYR A 81 9.29 -17.64 31.90
CA TYR A 81 10.21 -17.13 30.90
C TYR A 81 11.47 -18.00 30.78
N ASP A 82 11.81 -18.37 29.55
CA ASP A 82 13.03 -19.12 29.25
C ASP A 82 14.13 -18.15 28.78
N GLU A 83 15.11 -17.93 29.64
CA GLU A 83 16.27 -17.06 29.40
C GLU A 83 17.09 -17.47 28.17
N SER A 84 17.07 -18.76 27.79
CA SER A 84 17.85 -19.27 26.67
C SER A 84 17.21 -19.00 25.30
N THR A 85 15.87 -18.93 25.25
CA THR A 85 15.12 -18.66 24.03
C THR A 85 14.55 -17.25 23.95
N GLY A 86 14.65 -16.49 25.05
CA GLY A 86 14.16 -15.11 25.15
C GLY A 86 12.63 -15.02 25.04
N LYS A 87 11.92 -16.09 25.40
CA LYS A 87 10.48 -16.23 25.17
C LYS A 87 9.79 -16.94 26.33
N TYR A 88 8.57 -16.54 26.62
CA TYR A 88 7.63 -17.27 27.48
C TYR A 88 6.48 -17.84 26.65
N ARG A 89 5.79 -18.84 27.19
CA ARG A 89 4.57 -19.39 26.60
C ARG A 89 3.38 -18.54 27.05
N GLU A 90 2.64 -17.99 26.10
CA GLU A 90 1.51 -17.14 26.45
C GLU A 90 0.40 -17.97 27.15
N PRO A 91 -0.05 -17.56 28.35
CA PRO A 91 -1.13 -18.25 29.05
C PRO A 91 -2.43 -18.11 28.27
N TYR A 92 -3.26 -19.16 28.31
CA TYR A 92 -4.59 -19.12 27.70
C TYR A 92 -5.54 -18.28 28.57
N GLY A 93 -5.89 -17.09 28.09
CA GLY A 93 -6.79 -16.15 28.77
C GLY A 93 -6.06 -15.14 29.67
N TYR A 94 -6.83 -14.45 30.53
CA TYR A 94 -6.34 -13.30 31.31
C TYR A 94 -6.15 -13.58 32.80
N SER A 95 -6.32 -14.83 33.23
CA SER A 95 -6.31 -15.16 34.66
C SER A 95 -4.96 -14.90 35.33
N VAL A 96 -3.85 -15.06 34.59
CA VAL A 96 -2.49 -14.86 35.11
C VAL A 96 -2.20 -13.37 35.32
N THR A 97 -2.59 -12.52 34.36
CA THR A 97 -2.43 -11.06 34.45
C THR A 97 -3.37 -10.46 35.48
N ASP A 98 -4.64 -10.89 35.51
CA ASP A 98 -5.61 -10.45 36.51
C ASP A 98 -5.16 -10.84 37.93
N ASP A 99 -4.67 -12.08 38.13
CA ASP A 99 -4.17 -12.51 39.44
C ASP A 99 -2.93 -11.71 39.87
N PHE A 100 -1.98 -11.52 38.97
CA PHE A 100 -0.72 -10.84 39.26
C PHE A 100 -0.90 -9.35 39.58
N PHE A 101 -1.60 -8.61 38.72
CA PHE A 101 -1.73 -7.15 38.89
C PHE A 101 -2.84 -6.75 39.86
N ILE A 102 -3.94 -7.51 39.94
CA ILE A 102 -5.12 -7.16 40.75
C ILE A 102 -5.14 -7.93 42.07
N ASN A 103 -5.13 -9.27 42.06
CA ASN A 103 -5.31 -10.05 43.29
C ASN A 103 -4.06 -10.02 44.20
N ARG A 104 -2.86 -10.02 43.61
CA ARG A 104 -1.59 -9.93 44.33
C ARG A 104 -1.10 -8.49 44.51
N GLU A 105 -1.94 -7.50 44.18
CA GLU A 105 -1.72 -6.06 44.35
C GLU A 105 -0.43 -5.51 43.73
N ARG A 106 0.19 -6.19 42.75
CA ARG A 106 1.40 -5.67 42.09
C ARG A 106 1.13 -4.40 41.27
N GLY A 107 -0.09 -4.24 40.75
CA GLY A 107 -0.51 -2.99 40.12
C GLY A 107 -0.59 -1.81 41.08
N LYS A 108 -0.81 -2.05 42.38
CA LYS A 108 -0.87 -1.00 43.40
C LYS A 108 0.52 -0.44 43.71
N LEU A 109 1.54 -1.29 43.75
CA LEU A 109 2.93 -0.87 43.87
C LEU A 109 3.35 0.07 42.72
N LEU A 110 2.91 -0.22 41.49
CA LEU A 110 3.12 0.66 40.33
C LEU A 110 2.39 1.99 40.47
N GLN A 111 1.11 1.94 40.87
CA GLN A 111 0.28 3.13 41.05
C GLN A 111 0.86 4.06 42.12
N ASP A 112 1.30 3.50 43.24
CA ASP A 112 1.87 4.27 44.36
C ASP A 112 3.23 4.87 43.99
N ALA A 113 4.06 4.15 43.23
CA ALA A 113 5.32 4.69 42.71
C ALA A 113 5.11 5.87 41.76
N LEU A 114 4.13 5.78 40.86
CA LEU A 114 3.77 6.89 39.95
C LEU A 114 3.15 8.08 40.69
N LYS A 115 2.37 7.84 41.75
CA LYS A 115 1.87 8.91 42.65
C LYS A 115 3.01 9.63 43.36
N ALA A 116 4.04 8.91 43.79
CA ALA A 116 5.21 9.50 44.45
C ALA A 116 5.97 10.45 43.50
N VAL A 117 6.14 10.07 42.23
CA VAL A 117 6.71 10.97 41.20
C VAL A 117 5.81 12.17 40.97
N HIS A 118 4.49 11.97 40.83
CA HIS A 118 3.55 13.09 40.66
C HIS A 118 3.61 14.09 41.83
N ALA A 119 3.77 13.59 43.07
CA ALA A 119 3.86 14.43 44.27
C ALA A 119 5.12 15.32 44.31
N HIS A 120 6.19 14.93 43.61
CA HIS A 120 7.46 15.66 43.55
C HIS A 120 7.75 16.23 42.15
N LEU A 121 6.71 16.45 41.32
CA LEU A 121 6.87 17.04 39.98
C LEU A 121 7.46 18.45 40.00
N ASP A 122 7.21 19.20 41.08
CA ASP A 122 7.74 20.55 41.25
C ASP A 122 9.28 20.55 41.36
N ASP A 123 9.87 19.47 41.89
CA ASP A 123 11.33 19.29 42.05
C ASP A 123 12.02 18.90 40.73
N LEU A 124 11.26 18.43 39.74
CA LEU A 124 11.75 18.05 38.40
C LEU A 124 11.87 19.24 37.44
N GLY A 125 11.29 20.39 37.79
CA GLY A 125 11.24 21.58 36.94
C GLY A 125 10.03 21.62 36.00
N GLN A 126 9.62 22.83 35.62
CA GLN A 126 8.35 23.11 34.93
C GLN A 126 8.19 22.36 33.59
N GLU A 127 9.27 22.20 32.83
CA GLU A 127 9.27 21.51 31.54
C GLU A 127 9.04 20.00 31.69
N LYS A 128 9.72 19.35 32.63
CA LYS A 128 9.56 17.92 32.92
C LYS A 128 8.19 17.62 33.55
N ALA A 129 7.66 18.54 34.35
CA ALA A 129 6.31 18.43 34.90
C ALA A 129 5.23 18.50 33.81
N GLN A 130 5.37 19.39 32.82
CA GLN A 130 4.48 19.44 31.66
C GLN A 130 4.59 18.16 30.82
N LEU A 131 5.81 17.66 30.61
CA LEU A 131 6.05 16.42 29.90
C LEU A 131 5.43 15.21 30.62
N PHE A 132 5.52 15.13 31.94
CA PHE A 132 4.84 14.10 32.72
C PHE A 132 3.32 14.15 32.51
N ASN A 133 2.72 15.33 32.66
CA ASN A 133 1.27 15.49 32.51
C ASN A 133 0.79 15.14 31.10
N ALA A 134 1.59 15.43 30.07
CA ALA A 134 1.29 15.05 28.69
C ALA A 134 1.43 13.54 28.45
N LEU A 135 2.50 12.91 28.98
CA LEU A 135 2.76 11.48 28.80
C LEU A 135 1.80 10.59 29.60
N PHE A 136 1.25 11.09 30.70
CA PHE A 136 0.34 10.36 31.59
C PHE A 136 -1.10 10.89 31.59
N GLU A 137 -1.48 11.73 30.61
CA GLU A 137 -2.81 12.36 30.55
C GLU A 137 -3.96 11.35 30.71
N GLU A 138 -3.96 10.29 29.89
CA GLU A 138 -4.97 9.23 29.98
C GLU A 138 -4.93 8.47 31.30
N ASP A 139 -3.75 8.25 31.88
CA ASP A 139 -3.61 7.57 33.17
C ASP A 139 -4.17 8.42 34.31
N LEU A 140 -3.94 9.74 34.27
CA LEU A 140 -4.47 10.72 35.22
C LEU A 140 -6.01 10.76 35.17
N ASP A 141 -6.57 10.82 33.96
CA ASP A 141 -8.02 10.85 33.72
C ASP A 141 -8.71 9.57 34.24
N ASN A 142 -8.04 8.42 34.06
CA ASN A 142 -8.53 7.12 34.50
C ASN A 142 -8.18 6.78 35.96
N GLY A 143 -7.77 7.77 36.76
CA GLY A 143 -7.71 7.67 38.21
C GLY A 143 -6.37 7.27 38.79
N LEU A 144 -5.26 7.48 38.08
CA LEU A 144 -3.89 7.23 38.58
C LEU A 144 -3.68 7.86 39.96
N LEU A 145 -4.12 9.11 40.19
CA LEU A 145 -3.96 9.83 41.46
C LEU A 145 -5.04 9.52 42.50
N LYS A 146 -6.14 8.86 42.13
CA LYS A 146 -7.25 8.60 43.05
C LYS A 146 -6.90 7.45 44.00
N GLU A 147 -7.51 7.45 45.19
CA GLU A 147 -7.48 6.28 46.07
C GLU A 147 -8.41 5.20 45.52
N GLY A 148 -7.90 3.97 45.40
CA GLY A 148 -8.65 2.83 44.86
C GLY A 148 -7.89 2.09 43.76
N THR A 149 -8.53 1.06 43.20
CA THR A 149 -7.96 0.18 42.17
C THR A 149 -8.41 0.53 40.76
N ASP A 150 -9.07 1.67 40.55
CA ASP A 150 -9.71 2.02 39.27
C ASP A 150 -8.70 2.10 38.13
N TRP A 151 -7.54 2.73 38.36
CA TRP A 151 -6.45 2.78 37.38
C TRP A 151 -5.88 1.39 37.09
N ILE A 152 -5.69 0.56 38.11
CA ILE A 152 -5.16 -0.81 37.97
C ILE A 152 -6.12 -1.66 37.14
N VAL A 153 -7.41 -1.55 37.43
CA VAL A 153 -8.47 -2.26 36.73
C VAL A 153 -8.58 -1.77 35.28
N TRP A 154 -8.46 -0.46 35.04
CA TRP A 154 -8.47 0.08 33.69
C TRP A 154 -7.25 -0.37 32.88
N LYS A 155 -6.05 -0.35 33.47
CA LYS A 155 -4.78 -0.61 32.79
C LYS A 155 -4.49 -2.09 32.58
N PHE A 156 -4.86 -2.96 33.52
CA PHE A 156 -4.39 -4.36 33.54
C PHE A 156 -5.50 -5.43 33.56
N LYS A 157 -6.78 -5.07 33.74
CA LYS A 157 -7.85 -6.07 33.75
C LYS A 157 -8.12 -6.64 32.36
N HIS A 158 -8.15 -7.96 32.27
CA HIS A 158 -8.41 -8.70 31.04
C HIS A 158 -7.40 -8.41 29.92
N VAL A 159 -6.15 -8.10 30.31
CA VAL A 159 -5.07 -7.80 29.38
C VAL A 159 -4.25 -9.07 29.11
N PRO A 160 -3.96 -9.43 27.86
CA PRO A 160 -3.04 -10.53 27.53
C PRO A 160 -1.64 -10.29 28.09
N ALA A 161 -0.90 -11.37 28.39
CA ALA A 161 0.44 -11.26 28.98
C ALA A 161 1.42 -10.43 28.11
N ALA A 162 1.37 -10.59 26.78
CA ALA A 162 2.21 -9.82 25.85
C ALA A 162 1.90 -8.33 25.83
N MET A 163 0.64 -7.97 26.02
CA MET A 163 0.24 -6.57 26.14
C MET A 163 0.65 -6.00 27.50
N ALA A 164 0.49 -6.77 28.59
CA ALA A 164 0.91 -6.33 29.92
C ALA A 164 2.42 -6.07 29.99
N GLU A 165 3.24 -6.93 29.35
CA GLU A 165 4.68 -6.71 29.17
C GLU A 165 4.98 -5.41 28.40
N THR A 166 4.25 -5.17 27.31
CA THR A 166 4.43 -3.95 26.50
C THR A 166 4.06 -2.70 27.30
N LEU A 167 3.02 -2.76 28.12
CA LEU A 167 2.62 -1.66 29.02
C LEU A 167 3.67 -1.39 30.10
N LEU A 168 4.29 -2.43 30.67
CA LEU A 168 5.41 -2.25 31.61
C LEU A 168 6.60 -1.60 30.93
N ASN A 169 6.95 -2.03 29.71
CA ASN A 169 8.05 -1.45 28.94
C ASN A 169 7.76 0.00 28.50
N GLU A 170 6.50 0.31 28.22
CA GLU A 170 6.04 1.67 27.95
C GLU A 170 6.22 2.57 29.18
N LEU A 171 5.87 2.10 30.39
CA LEU A 171 6.09 2.85 31.62
C LEU A 171 7.58 3.16 31.84
N VAL A 172 8.46 2.18 31.60
CA VAL A 172 9.91 2.38 31.63
C VAL A 172 10.35 3.46 30.63
N LEU A 173 9.84 3.39 29.40
CA LEU A 173 10.18 4.36 28.36
C LEU A 173 9.71 5.78 28.70
N ARG A 174 8.49 5.93 29.22
CA ARG A 174 7.95 7.24 29.66
C ARG A 174 8.80 7.83 30.79
N VAL A 175 9.21 7.03 31.76
CA VAL A 175 10.11 7.47 32.85
C VAL A 175 11.48 7.90 32.30
N ARG A 176 12.05 7.14 31.36
CA ARG A 176 13.31 7.50 30.68
C ARG A 176 13.20 8.77 29.81
N LEU A 177 12.05 8.98 29.16
CA LEU A 177 11.76 10.22 28.42
C LEU A 177 11.77 11.43 29.33
N ILE A 178 11.20 11.31 30.54
CA ILE A 178 11.16 12.40 31.53
C ILE A 178 12.55 12.64 32.13
N SER A 179 13.36 11.60 32.32
CA SER A 179 14.73 11.78 32.82
C SER A 179 15.60 12.55 31.82
N GLY A 180 15.37 12.35 30.50
CA GLY A 180 15.99 13.13 29.42
C GLY A 180 17.14 12.43 28.70
N ASP A 181 17.41 11.16 29.00
CA ASP A 181 18.62 10.44 28.58
C ASP A 181 18.31 9.28 27.62
N LEU A 182 17.48 9.49 26.61
CA LEU A 182 17.32 8.47 25.55
C LEU A 182 18.43 8.61 24.51
N GLU A 183 19.53 7.89 24.72
CA GLU A 183 20.50 7.64 23.64
C GLU A 183 20.05 6.41 22.84
N PHE A 184 19.70 6.62 21.56
CA PHE A 184 19.43 5.54 20.62
C PHE A 184 20.71 4.76 20.33
N ARG A 185 20.71 3.44 20.53
CA ARG A 185 21.83 2.55 20.20
C ARG A 185 22.06 2.49 18.68
N GLY A 186 22.81 3.48 18.20
CA GLY A 186 23.55 3.49 16.94
C GLY A 186 24.94 4.11 17.08
N ASN A 187 25.22 4.80 18.19
CA ASN A 187 26.47 5.52 18.41
C ASN A 187 27.30 4.88 19.53
N SER A 188 28.21 3.99 19.16
CA SER A 188 29.40 3.76 19.97
C SER A 188 30.19 5.07 20.08
N ALA A 189 30.49 5.46 21.32
CA ALA A 189 31.00 6.77 21.75
C ALA A 189 32.44 7.12 21.32
N GLU A 190 32.71 7.13 20.02
CA GLU A 190 33.82 7.90 19.45
C GLU A 190 33.31 8.70 18.26
N VAL A 191 33.39 10.03 18.37
CA VAL A 191 32.86 11.10 17.49
C VAL A 191 31.46 11.60 17.87
N GLU A 192 31.42 12.58 18.79
CA GLU A 192 30.35 13.59 18.82
C GLU A 192 30.25 14.25 17.43
N ALA A 193 29.21 13.89 16.69
CA ALA A 193 28.56 14.80 15.77
C ALA A 193 27.06 14.71 16.07
N SER A 194 26.54 15.69 16.80
CA SER A 194 25.11 15.96 16.80
C SER A 194 24.72 16.20 15.33
N GLY A 195 24.03 15.23 14.73
CA GLY A 195 23.63 15.28 13.33
C GLY A 195 23.02 16.65 12.99
N LEU A 196 23.51 17.31 11.93
CA LEU A 196 22.96 18.58 11.44
C LEU A 196 21.54 18.43 10.88
N VAL A 197 21.01 17.21 10.81
CA VAL A 197 19.68 16.87 10.33
C VAL A 197 18.88 16.12 11.39
N LYS A 198 17.69 16.64 11.68
CA LYS A 198 16.70 16.07 12.60
C LYS A 198 15.88 14.96 11.93
N TYR A 199 15.55 15.16 10.65
CA TYR A 199 14.76 14.23 9.86
C TYR A 199 15.02 14.44 8.38
N ALA A 200 15.14 13.36 7.61
CA ALA A 200 15.18 13.44 6.15
C ALA A 200 14.45 12.26 5.50
N THR A 201 13.80 12.52 4.37
CA THR A 201 13.14 11.50 3.54
C THR A 201 13.89 11.31 2.23
N ASN A 202 13.99 10.08 1.73
CA ASN A 202 14.62 9.77 0.43
C ASN A 202 16.13 10.08 0.38
N LEU A 203 16.83 9.91 1.50
CA LEU A 203 18.26 10.23 1.65
C LEU A 203 19.20 9.17 1.02
N ASP A 204 18.74 7.95 0.76
CA ASP A 204 19.56 6.91 0.11
C ASP A 204 19.22 6.76 -1.38
N PHE A 205 17.92 6.58 -1.65
CA PHE A 205 17.38 6.39 -2.98
C PHE A 205 16.16 7.28 -3.19
N MET A 206 16.10 7.92 -4.35
CA MET A 206 14.99 8.77 -4.77
C MET A 206 14.63 8.43 -6.22
N VAL A 207 13.36 8.53 -6.59
CA VAL A 207 12.94 8.41 -7.99
C VAL A 207 12.88 9.80 -8.62
N LEU A 208 13.23 9.93 -9.90
CA LEU A 208 13.11 11.19 -10.62
C LEU A 208 11.66 11.72 -10.56
N GLY A 209 11.49 12.93 -10.01
CA GLY A 209 10.18 13.56 -9.77
C GLY A 209 9.70 13.51 -8.32
N ASP A 210 10.32 12.68 -7.47
CA ASP A 210 10.11 12.73 -6.01
C ASP A 210 10.85 13.91 -5.39
N THR A 211 10.51 14.23 -4.14
CA THR A 211 11.11 15.32 -3.39
C THR A 211 11.93 14.79 -2.21
N LEU A 212 13.18 15.24 -2.11
CA LEU A 212 14.00 15.11 -0.90
C LEU A 212 13.56 16.20 0.06
N SER A 213 13.13 15.82 1.27
CA SER A 213 12.76 16.74 2.33
C SER A 213 13.74 16.58 3.49
N ILE A 214 14.25 17.70 3.99
CA ILE A 214 15.26 17.76 5.04
C ILE A 214 14.79 18.75 6.11
N VAL A 215 14.66 18.27 7.34
CA VAL A 215 14.43 19.11 8.51
C VAL A 215 15.77 19.24 9.24
N PRO A 216 16.40 20.42 9.22
CA PRO A 216 17.66 20.64 9.91
C PRO A 216 17.47 20.59 11.43
N ALA A 217 18.55 20.31 12.16
CA ALA A 217 18.55 20.35 13.62
C ALA A 217 18.43 21.79 14.16
N ASP A 218 18.94 22.77 13.42
CA ASP A 218 18.90 24.20 13.75
C ASP A 218 18.53 25.03 12.49
N PRO A 219 17.68 26.06 12.63
CA PRO A 219 17.25 26.92 11.52
C PRO A 219 18.39 27.69 10.81
N SER A 220 19.56 27.82 11.43
CA SER A 220 20.77 28.44 10.86
C SER A 220 21.53 27.55 9.86
N ILE A 221 21.19 26.27 9.79
CA ILE A 221 21.83 25.31 8.89
C ILE A 221 21.35 25.55 7.45
N VAL A 222 22.29 25.55 6.51
CA VAL A 222 22.03 25.68 5.08
C VAL A 222 22.20 24.33 4.40
N ALA A 223 21.20 23.95 3.61
CA ALA A 223 21.24 22.73 2.80
C ALA A 223 21.58 23.05 1.35
N GLU A 224 22.62 22.41 0.83
CA GLU A 224 23.08 22.54 -0.54
C GLU A 224 23.19 21.17 -1.19
N VAL A 225 22.79 21.06 -2.45
CA VAL A 225 22.85 19.82 -3.21
C VAL A 225 23.68 20.05 -4.45
N LYS A 226 24.51 19.07 -4.82
CA LYS A 226 25.17 19.02 -6.13
C LYS A 226 24.98 17.65 -6.76
N SER A 227 24.90 17.63 -8.08
CA SER A 227 25.03 16.38 -8.83
C SER A 227 26.51 16.07 -9.05
N ASN A 228 26.89 14.81 -9.19
CA ASN A 228 28.28 14.48 -9.56
C ASN A 228 28.68 14.97 -10.96
N ALA A 229 27.73 15.41 -11.78
CA ALA A 229 27.96 15.98 -13.11
C ALA A 229 28.21 17.49 -13.11
N VAL A 230 27.93 18.18 -12.00
CA VAL A 230 28.03 19.65 -11.87
C VAL A 230 28.96 19.98 -10.72
N SER A 231 29.89 20.91 -10.92
CA SER A 231 30.86 21.32 -9.90
C SER A 231 30.25 22.15 -8.77
N ASP A 232 29.17 22.86 -9.09
CA ASP A 232 28.62 23.90 -8.25
C ASP A 232 27.51 23.37 -7.33
N TRP A 233 27.50 23.88 -6.10
CA TRP A 233 26.47 23.60 -5.12
C TRP A 233 25.24 24.46 -5.39
N THR A 234 24.07 23.84 -5.39
CA THR A 234 22.77 24.50 -5.53
C THR A 234 22.05 24.52 -4.19
N ALA A 235 21.56 25.67 -3.74
CA ALA A 235 20.81 25.76 -2.51
C ALA A 235 19.48 25.00 -2.64
N ALA A 236 19.15 24.17 -1.65
CA ALA A 236 17.83 23.54 -1.58
C ALA A 236 16.75 24.60 -1.30
N SER A 237 15.55 24.39 -1.86
CA SER A 237 14.42 25.30 -1.65
C SER A 237 13.98 25.27 -0.19
N LYS A 238 14.00 26.41 0.51
CA LYS A 238 13.52 26.49 1.90
C LYS A 238 12.05 26.88 1.92
N GLU A 239 11.23 26.06 2.57
CA GLU A 239 9.84 26.40 2.90
C GLU A 239 9.62 26.13 4.39
N LEU A 240 9.31 27.19 5.15
CA LEU A 240 9.22 27.16 6.61
C LEU A 240 10.53 26.62 7.26
N ASP A 241 10.42 25.50 7.97
CA ASP A 241 11.49 24.85 8.74
C ASP A 241 12.10 23.65 7.99
N ALA A 242 11.78 23.46 6.70
CA ALA A 242 12.29 22.35 5.91
C ALA A 242 12.93 22.83 4.60
N TYR A 243 13.93 22.08 4.16
CA TYR A 243 14.53 22.21 2.84
C TYR A 243 13.99 21.11 1.92
N TYR A 244 13.70 21.50 0.69
CA TYR A 244 13.16 20.65 -0.36
C TYR A 244 14.07 20.67 -1.58
N PHE A 245 14.31 19.51 -2.14
CA PHE A 245 15.05 19.36 -3.38
C PHE A 245 14.32 18.39 -4.31
N VAL A 246 14.10 18.82 -5.55
CA VAL A 246 13.55 18.00 -6.62
C VAL A 246 14.64 17.81 -7.67
N PRO A 247 15.06 16.57 -7.95
CA PRO A 247 16.13 16.31 -8.91
C PRO A 247 15.69 16.56 -10.35
N GLU A 248 16.52 17.24 -11.12
CA GLU A 248 16.29 17.44 -12.56
C GLU A 248 16.82 16.27 -13.42
N ALA A 249 17.71 15.45 -12.85
CA ALA A 249 18.41 14.38 -13.55
C ALA A 249 18.58 13.12 -12.69
N THR A 250 18.72 11.96 -13.33
CA THR A 250 19.12 10.71 -12.66
C THR A 250 20.62 10.64 -12.42
N GLY A 251 21.04 9.86 -11.43
CA GLY A 251 22.45 9.66 -11.10
C GLY A 251 22.75 9.93 -9.63
N SER A 252 24.04 9.99 -9.29
CA SER A 252 24.49 10.23 -7.92
C SER A 252 24.57 11.73 -7.61
N TYR A 253 24.10 12.07 -6.43
CA TYR A 253 24.08 13.41 -5.86
C TYR A 253 24.78 13.42 -4.51
N GLN A 254 25.26 14.60 -4.13
CA GLN A 254 25.78 14.89 -2.82
C GLN A 254 24.95 16.02 -2.19
N LEU A 255 24.46 15.78 -0.99
CA LEU A 255 23.85 16.77 -0.12
C LEU A 255 24.90 17.21 0.89
N ARG A 256 25.00 18.52 1.13
CA ARG A 256 25.81 19.10 2.17
C ARG A 256 24.95 19.97 3.08
N LEU A 257 25.11 19.79 4.38
CA LEU A 257 24.56 20.65 5.41
C LEU A 257 25.70 21.45 6.03
N VAL A 258 25.61 22.77 5.96
CA VAL A 258 26.62 23.68 6.48
C VAL A 258 26.06 24.41 7.70
N ALA A 259 26.73 24.22 8.84
CA ALA A 259 26.56 25.01 10.05
C ALA A 259 27.79 25.93 10.25
N PRO A 260 27.75 26.92 11.16
CA PRO A 260 28.86 27.86 11.36
C PRO A 260 30.22 27.21 11.64
N ASN A 261 30.24 26.04 12.29
CA ASN A 261 31.47 25.35 12.73
C ASN A 261 31.55 23.88 12.30
N SER A 262 30.59 23.37 11.54
CA SER A 262 30.55 21.96 11.13
C SER A 262 29.88 21.79 9.76
N GLU A 263 30.27 20.73 9.06
CA GLU A 263 29.75 20.36 7.76
C GLU A 263 29.44 18.86 7.75
N GLU A 264 28.26 18.49 7.28
CA GLU A 264 27.87 17.11 7.05
C GLU A 264 27.57 16.87 5.59
N GLN A 265 28.02 15.73 5.06
CA GLN A 265 27.77 15.35 3.68
C GLN A 265 27.08 13.99 3.62
N TYR A 266 26.06 13.92 2.77
CA TYR A 266 25.31 12.72 2.46
C TYR A 266 25.34 12.46 0.96
N THR A 267 25.39 11.18 0.57
CA THR A 267 25.33 10.77 -0.83
C THR A 267 24.02 10.05 -1.10
N PHE A 268 23.32 10.41 -2.17
CA PHE A 268 22.06 9.76 -2.55
C PHE A 268 22.01 9.50 -4.05
N THR A 269 21.23 8.49 -4.46
CA THR A 269 21.10 8.12 -5.87
C THR A 269 19.68 8.34 -6.38
N VAL A 270 19.57 9.08 -7.49
CA VAL A 270 18.31 9.32 -8.19
C VAL A 270 18.14 8.30 -9.31
N LEU A 271 17.14 7.43 -9.16
CA LEU A 271 16.78 6.41 -10.12
C LEU A 271 15.80 6.96 -11.18
N PRO A 272 15.81 6.42 -12.40
CA PRO A 272 14.80 6.74 -13.40
C PRO A 272 13.38 6.45 -12.89
N ALA A 273 12.42 7.23 -13.35
CA ALA A 273 11.01 6.95 -13.11
C ALA A 273 10.63 5.57 -13.68
N ARG A 274 9.61 4.96 -13.06
CA ARG A 274 8.98 3.73 -13.53
C ARG A 274 7.56 4.02 -14.00
N LEU A 275 7.01 3.14 -14.83
CA LEU A 275 5.62 3.25 -15.25
C LEU A 275 4.72 3.11 -14.02
N GLY A 276 3.92 4.14 -13.74
CA GLY A 276 3.02 4.15 -12.60
C GLY A 276 1.91 3.12 -12.78
N ARG A 277 1.88 2.10 -11.94
CA ARG A 277 0.71 1.22 -11.81
C ARG A 277 -0.38 1.97 -11.03
N ARG A 278 -1.10 2.88 -11.67
CA ARG A 278 -2.26 3.51 -11.03
C ARG A 278 -3.38 2.47 -10.87
N GLY A 279 -3.81 2.31 -9.62
CA GLY A 279 -4.91 1.54 -9.03
C GLY A 279 -5.84 0.69 -9.91
N THR A 280 -6.17 -0.50 -9.42
CA THR A 280 -7.36 -1.35 -9.74
C THR A 280 -7.67 -1.65 -11.21
N GLU A 281 -6.90 -1.17 -12.18
CA GLU A 281 -6.99 -1.63 -13.55
C GLU A 281 -6.34 -3.01 -13.63
N ALA A 282 -7.20 -4.02 -13.81
CA ALA A 282 -6.82 -5.38 -14.14
C ALA A 282 -5.71 -5.34 -15.21
N PHE A 283 -4.61 -6.06 -14.97
CA PHE A 283 -3.50 -6.33 -15.89
C PHE A 283 -3.58 -5.53 -17.21
N LEU A 284 -2.86 -4.41 -17.32
CA LEU A 284 -2.77 -3.66 -18.58
C LEU A 284 -2.28 -4.61 -19.69
N THR A 285 -3.18 -5.04 -20.57
CA THR A 285 -2.88 -5.92 -21.70
C THR A 285 -2.63 -5.09 -22.95
N TYR A 286 -1.46 -5.26 -23.55
CA TYR A 286 -1.08 -4.63 -24.82
C TYR A 286 -1.05 -5.69 -25.92
N PHE A 287 -1.51 -5.36 -27.11
CA PHE A 287 -1.54 -6.27 -28.25
C PHE A 287 -0.73 -5.72 -29.42
N GLU A 288 -0.09 -6.62 -30.16
CA GLU A 288 0.62 -6.30 -31.40
C GLU A 288 -0.30 -5.59 -32.41
N GLY A 289 0.14 -4.46 -32.96
CA GLY A 289 -0.58 -3.66 -33.95
C GLY A 289 -1.70 -2.77 -33.37
N GLN A 290 -1.96 -2.83 -32.06
CA GLN A 290 -2.95 -1.97 -31.41
C GLN A 290 -2.28 -0.76 -30.75
N ALA A 291 -2.78 0.44 -31.05
CA ALA A 291 -2.30 1.66 -30.41
C ALA A 291 -2.62 1.64 -28.91
N ALA A 292 -1.60 1.83 -28.09
CA ALA A 292 -1.66 1.87 -26.64
C ALA A 292 -1.24 3.24 -26.11
N THR A 293 -1.82 3.64 -24.98
CA THR A 293 -1.40 4.85 -24.25
C THR A 293 -1.18 4.51 -22.79
N VAL A 294 -0.02 4.86 -22.26
CA VAL A 294 0.35 4.67 -20.86
C VAL A 294 0.57 6.04 -20.24
N SER A 295 -0.20 6.34 -19.19
CA SER A 295 -0.01 7.57 -18.43
C SER A 295 1.10 7.39 -17.41
N MET A 296 2.05 8.31 -17.43
CA MET A 296 3.12 8.40 -16.43
C MET A 296 2.66 9.22 -15.22
N GLY A 297 3.35 9.01 -14.10
CA GLY A 297 3.18 9.82 -12.90
C GLY A 297 3.54 11.30 -13.12
N THR A 298 3.32 12.10 -12.08
CA THR A 298 3.47 13.55 -12.12
C THR A 298 4.91 13.97 -12.39
N VAL A 299 5.06 14.83 -13.41
CA VAL A 299 6.24 15.63 -13.80
C VAL A 299 7.25 14.96 -14.76
N ILE A 300 6.87 14.81 -16.04
CA ILE A 300 7.81 14.93 -17.18
C ILE A 300 7.08 15.62 -18.35
N ALA A 301 7.58 16.77 -18.80
CA ALA A 301 6.87 17.58 -19.81
C ALA A 301 7.08 17.06 -21.25
N LYS A 302 8.31 16.69 -21.64
CA LYS A 302 8.69 16.17 -22.98
C LYS A 302 9.98 15.37 -22.92
N GLY A 303 10.15 14.41 -23.83
CA GLY A 303 11.39 13.63 -23.97
C GLY A 303 11.39 12.84 -25.29
N ASN A 304 12.59 12.44 -25.73
CA ASN A 304 12.77 11.52 -26.84
C ASN A 304 12.55 10.09 -26.34
N VAL A 305 11.75 9.32 -27.07
CA VAL A 305 11.47 7.92 -26.72
C VAL A 305 12.31 7.00 -27.59
N SER A 306 12.95 6.04 -26.95
CA SER A 306 13.45 4.84 -27.59
C SER A 306 12.58 3.67 -27.13
N CYS A 307 12.00 2.95 -28.08
CA CYS A 307 11.10 1.83 -27.81
C CYS A 307 11.52 0.65 -28.68
N SER A 308 11.69 -0.53 -28.08
CA SER A 308 12.18 -1.71 -28.81
C SER A 308 11.16 -2.29 -29.79
N CYS A 309 9.86 -2.11 -29.52
CA CYS A 309 8.77 -2.67 -30.34
C CYS A 309 8.07 -1.63 -31.24
N ASP A 310 8.37 -0.34 -31.11
CA ASP A 310 7.79 0.72 -31.93
C ASP A 310 8.77 1.89 -32.13
N PRO A 311 9.42 1.99 -33.30
CA PRO A 311 10.33 3.10 -33.62
C PRO A 311 9.66 4.48 -33.62
N ASN A 312 8.34 4.55 -33.75
CA ASN A 312 7.56 5.79 -33.81
C ASN A 312 6.89 6.13 -32.46
N ALA A 313 7.27 5.43 -31.39
CA ALA A 313 6.75 5.73 -30.05
C ALA A 313 7.02 7.19 -29.69
N SER A 314 6.04 7.81 -29.04
CA SER A 314 6.09 9.23 -28.70
C SER A 314 5.71 9.46 -27.25
N PHE A 315 6.35 10.44 -26.63
CA PHE A 315 6.07 10.85 -25.26
C PHE A 315 5.75 12.34 -25.21
N SER A 316 4.54 12.66 -24.76
CA SER A 316 4.09 14.04 -24.61
C SER A 316 3.05 14.13 -23.51
N ASN A 317 3.01 15.25 -22.77
CA ASN A 317 2.00 15.51 -21.74
C ASN A 317 1.83 14.34 -20.74
N GLN A 318 2.95 13.76 -20.29
CA GLN A 318 2.95 12.60 -19.37
C GLN A 318 2.26 11.34 -19.94
N GLN A 319 2.10 11.23 -21.26
CA GLN A 319 1.55 10.07 -21.93
C GLN A 319 2.56 9.48 -22.91
N LEU A 320 2.88 8.20 -22.71
CA LEU A 320 3.62 7.39 -23.67
C LEU A 320 2.63 6.73 -24.62
N LYS A 321 2.76 7.02 -25.92
CA LYS A 321 1.94 6.44 -26.98
C LYS A 321 2.81 5.56 -27.87
N PHE A 322 2.39 4.33 -28.08
CA PHE A 322 3.12 3.37 -28.91
C PHE A 322 2.15 2.38 -29.57
N THR A 323 2.55 1.83 -30.71
CA THR A 323 1.86 0.78 -31.46
C THR A 323 2.85 -0.37 -31.69
N PRO A 324 2.82 -1.43 -30.87
CA PRO A 324 3.81 -2.51 -30.95
C PRO A 324 3.79 -3.19 -32.32
N THR A 325 4.96 -3.43 -32.89
CA THR A 325 5.12 -4.16 -34.16
C THR A 325 5.38 -5.65 -33.97
N SER A 326 5.71 -6.08 -32.74
CA SER A 326 5.98 -7.47 -32.39
C SER A 326 5.49 -7.79 -30.97
N SER A 327 5.24 -9.08 -30.72
CA SER A 327 4.91 -9.61 -29.39
C SER A 327 6.17 -9.92 -28.56
N GLY A 328 6.02 -9.91 -27.23
CA GLY A 328 7.09 -10.12 -26.26
C GLY A 328 7.35 -8.92 -25.35
N TRP A 329 8.52 -8.87 -24.72
CA TRP A 329 8.92 -7.76 -23.87
C TRP A 329 9.30 -6.54 -24.71
N CYS A 330 8.54 -5.47 -24.57
CA CYS A 330 8.83 -4.18 -25.17
C CYS A 330 9.44 -3.26 -24.12
N SER A 331 10.68 -2.84 -24.33
CA SER A 331 11.40 -1.92 -23.44
C SER A 331 11.26 -0.49 -23.92
N PHE A 332 11.15 0.44 -22.98
CA PHE A 332 11.03 1.87 -23.20
C PHE A 332 12.12 2.60 -22.43
N GLU A 333 12.80 3.49 -23.13
CA GLU A 333 13.68 4.47 -22.53
C GLU A 333 13.21 5.86 -22.96
N VAL A 334 12.89 6.73 -22.00
CA VAL A 334 12.57 8.14 -22.29
C VAL A 334 13.76 8.99 -21.86
N ARG A 335 14.29 9.78 -22.78
CA ARG A 335 15.42 10.69 -22.52
C ARG A 335 15.00 12.15 -22.62
N GLY A 336 15.48 12.98 -21.69
CA GLY A 336 15.25 14.42 -21.69
C GLY A 336 16.10 15.18 -22.71
N ALA A 337 16.00 16.51 -22.69
CA ALA A 337 16.72 17.42 -23.60
C ALA A 337 18.26 17.27 -23.54
N ASN A 338 18.81 16.76 -22.43
CA ASN A 338 20.25 16.54 -22.22
C ASN A 338 20.66 15.05 -22.32
N ASN A 339 19.86 14.20 -22.99
CA ASN A 339 20.09 12.76 -23.13
C ASN A 339 20.11 11.98 -21.79
N ILE A 340 19.61 12.59 -20.71
CA ILE A 340 19.44 11.98 -19.39
C ILE A 340 18.25 11.01 -19.43
N THR A 341 18.43 9.79 -18.93
CA THR A 341 17.38 8.77 -18.87
C THR A 341 16.36 9.14 -17.80
N LEU A 342 15.16 9.53 -18.22
CA LEU A 342 14.06 9.92 -17.34
C LEU A 342 13.18 8.73 -16.96
N LEU A 343 13.02 7.77 -17.88
CA LEU A 343 12.27 6.52 -17.71
C LEU A 343 13.10 5.38 -18.28
N SER A 344 13.13 4.25 -17.58
CA SER A 344 13.60 2.98 -18.12
C SER A 344 12.73 1.86 -17.56
N ASP A 345 11.87 1.28 -18.41
CA ASP A 345 10.93 0.24 -17.99
C ASP A 345 10.55 -0.68 -19.17
N SER A 346 9.76 -1.72 -18.91
CA SER A 346 9.28 -2.65 -19.95
C SER A 346 7.84 -3.08 -19.72
N VAL A 347 7.12 -3.35 -20.82
CA VAL A 347 5.78 -3.95 -20.80
C VAL A 347 5.76 -5.22 -21.63
N TYR A 348 4.89 -6.15 -21.26
CA TYR A 348 4.69 -7.37 -22.04
C TYR A 348 3.57 -7.16 -23.07
N VAL A 349 3.90 -7.34 -24.35
CA VAL A 349 2.98 -7.26 -25.48
C VAL A 349 2.55 -8.67 -25.88
N GLN A 350 1.25 -8.89 -25.90
CA GLN A 350 0.65 -10.14 -26.35
C GLN A 350 0.53 -10.15 -27.89
N PRO A 351 0.60 -11.34 -28.52
CA PRO A 351 0.26 -11.46 -29.94
C PRO A 351 -1.18 -11.02 -30.19
N ARG A 352 -1.50 -10.63 -31.43
CA ARG A 352 -2.89 -10.30 -31.79
C ARG A 352 -3.81 -11.46 -31.41
N PRO A 353 -4.88 -11.19 -30.65
CA PRO A 353 -5.76 -12.26 -30.23
C PRO A 353 -6.53 -12.81 -31.43
N GLN A 354 -6.97 -14.06 -31.33
CA GLN A 354 -7.87 -14.62 -32.35
C GLN A 354 -9.25 -13.95 -32.24
N PRO A 355 -9.91 -13.64 -33.38
CA PRO A 355 -11.24 -13.05 -33.36
C PRO A 355 -12.29 -14.04 -32.85
N LEU A 356 -13.27 -13.52 -32.12
CA LEU A 356 -14.49 -14.24 -31.78
C LEU A 356 -15.50 -14.07 -32.91
N LEU A 357 -16.08 -15.18 -33.37
CA LEU A 357 -17.02 -15.19 -34.49
C LEU A 357 -18.45 -15.28 -33.99
N LYS A 358 -19.32 -14.45 -34.56
CA LYS A 358 -20.74 -14.39 -34.23
C LYS A 358 -21.58 -14.40 -35.50
N VAL A 359 -22.58 -15.27 -35.54
CA VAL A 359 -23.62 -15.25 -36.57
C VAL A 359 -24.77 -14.36 -36.09
N LYS A 360 -25.21 -13.40 -36.92
CA LYS A 360 -26.30 -12.49 -36.58
C LYS A 360 -27.67 -13.13 -36.79
N GLY A 361 -28.60 -12.84 -35.89
CA GLY A 361 -30.01 -13.20 -36.04
C GLY A 361 -30.39 -14.61 -35.58
N LEU A 362 -29.49 -15.32 -34.90
CA LEU A 362 -29.80 -16.64 -34.33
C LEU A 362 -30.86 -16.51 -33.22
N LEU A 363 -31.88 -17.37 -33.25
CA LEU A 363 -32.96 -17.45 -32.28
C LEU A 363 -32.49 -18.13 -30.99
N ASP A 364 -31.95 -19.35 -31.12
CA ASP A 364 -31.57 -20.22 -29.99
C ASP A 364 -30.11 -20.68 -30.07
N GLY A 365 -29.25 -19.91 -30.74
CA GLY A 365 -27.83 -20.25 -30.93
C GLY A 365 -27.51 -21.11 -32.16
N GLU A 366 -28.50 -21.80 -32.74
CA GLU A 366 -28.30 -22.67 -33.91
C GLU A 366 -29.31 -22.43 -35.05
N ARG A 367 -30.37 -21.65 -34.81
CA ARG A 367 -31.50 -21.48 -35.74
C ARG A 367 -31.67 -20.06 -36.25
N LEU A 368 -31.96 -19.91 -37.54
CA LEU A 368 -32.36 -18.66 -38.17
C LEU A 368 -33.86 -18.69 -38.53
N PRO A 369 -34.57 -17.54 -38.45
CA PRO A 369 -35.99 -17.48 -38.75
C PRO A 369 -36.30 -17.81 -40.21
N LYS A 370 -37.51 -18.33 -40.42
CA LYS A 370 -38.04 -18.61 -41.76
C LYS A 370 -38.02 -17.37 -42.66
N GLY A 371 -37.65 -17.56 -43.92
CA GLY A 371 -37.56 -16.48 -44.91
C GLY A 371 -36.29 -15.63 -44.82
N THR A 372 -35.31 -16.04 -44.02
CA THR A 372 -33.98 -15.43 -44.00
C THR A 372 -33.31 -15.60 -45.37
N GLN A 373 -33.01 -14.48 -46.05
CA GLN A 373 -32.36 -14.51 -47.37
C GLN A 373 -30.84 -14.44 -47.31
N GLN A 374 -30.28 -13.99 -46.19
CA GLN A 374 -28.84 -13.78 -46.05
C GLN A 374 -28.38 -14.09 -44.63
N ILE A 375 -27.26 -14.81 -44.51
CA ILE A 375 -26.55 -14.99 -43.23
C ILE A 375 -25.47 -13.91 -43.14
N SER A 376 -25.42 -13.19 -42.03
CA SER A 376 -24.37 -12.19 -41.76
C SER A 376 -23.53 -12.63 -40.57
N LEU A 377 -22.22 -12.64 -40.75
CA LEU A 377 -21.23 -12.94 -39.71
C LEU A 377 -20.53 -11.66 -39.25
N GLU A 378 -20.08 -11.67 -38.01
CA GLU A 378 -19.35 -10.59 -37.38
C GLU A 378 -18.14 -11.17 -36.65
N ALA A 379 -16.98 -10.58 -36.88
CA ALA A 379 -15.75 -10.89 -36.18
C ALA A 379 -15.50 -9.82 -35.12
N LEU A 380 -15.35 -10.26 -33.87
CA LEU A 380 -15.25 -9.41 -32.69
C LEU A 380 -13.87 -9.58 -32.06
N HIS A 381 -13.27 -8.47 -31.64
CA HIS A 381 -12.08 -8.53 -30.80
C HIS A 381 -12.47 -9.05 -29.41
N PRO A 382 -11.69 -9.95 -28.77
CA PRO A 382 -12.04 -10.49 -27.44
C PRO A 382 -12.20 -9.44 -26.33
N SER A 383 -11.52 -8.29 -26.45
CA SER A 383 -11.68 -7.15 -25.53
C SER A 383 -12.76 -6.15 -25.94
N GLY A 384 -13.44 -6.36 -27.08
CA GLY A 384 -14.46 -5.47 -27.63
C GLY A 384 -13.94 -4.25 -28.40
N SER A 385 -12.64 -3.94 -28.33
CA SER A 385 -12.00 -2.85 -29.08
C SER A 385 -11.04 -3.41 -30.13
N GLY A 386 -11.34 -3.23 -31.41
CA GLY A 386 -10.53 -3.72 -32.53
C GLY A 386 -11.41 -4.03 -33.75
N ALA A 387 -10.87 -3.87 -34.96
CA ALA A 387 -11.60 -4.11 -36.20
C ALA A 387 -11.06 -5.36 -36.90
N TYR A 388 -11.86 -6.42 -36.93
CA TYR A 388 -11.64 -7.57 -37.81
C TYR A 388 -12.59 -7.48 -38.99
N VAL A 389 -12.07 -7.80 -40.17
CA VAL A 389 -12.86 -7.92 -41.40
C VAL A 389 -12.92 -9.39 -41.79
N ILE A 390 -14.10 -9.88 -42.13
CA ILE A 390 -14.25 -11.23 -42.68
C ILE A 390 -13.94 -11.15 -44.18
N GLU A 391 -12.89 -11.83 -44.62
CA GLU A 391 -12.46 -11.84 -46.02
C GLU A 391 -13.23 -12.87 -46.83
N SER A 392 -13.37 -14.08 -46.27
CA SER A 392 -14.10 -15.16 -46.93
C SER A 392 -14.68 -16.17 -45.96
N ILE A 393 -15.75 -16.83 -46.42
CA ILE A 393 -16.46 -17.86 -45.68
C ILE A 393 -16.64 -19.07 -46.58
N THR A 394 -16.17 -20.24 -46.14
CA THR A 394 -16.40 -21.53 -46.79
C THR A 394 -17.53 -22.25 -46.07
N TYR A 395 -18.55 -22.67 -46.81
CA TYR A 395 -19.75 -23.30 -46.27
C TYR A 395 -20.28 -24.40 -47.19
N GLU A 396 -21.11 -25.27 -46.63
CA GLU A 396 -21.75 -26.37 -47.35
C GLU A 396 -23.24 -26.42 -47.02
N LYS A 397 -24.07 -26.60 -48.05
CA LYS A 397 -25.50 -26.86 -47.90
C LYS A 397 -25.67 -28.37 -47.76
N LEU A 398 -26.19 -28.82 -46.61
CA LEU A 398 -26.30 -30.26 -46.33
C LEU A 398 -27.49 -30.92 -47.04
N ILE A 399 -28.37 -30.12 -47.65
CA ILE A 399 -29.48 -30.59 -48.48
C ILE A 399 -29.40 -29.91 -49.85
N GLY A 400 -29.49 -30.68 -50.93
CA GLY A 400 -29.52 -30.16 -52.29
C GLY A 400 -28.14 -30.14 -52.96
N THR A 401 -27.58 -28.94 -53.17
CA THR A 401 -26.32 -28.79 -53.93
C THR A 401 -25.14 -29.31 -53.13
N GLU A 402 -24.55 -30.43 -53.59
CA GLU A 402 -23.36 -31.01 -52.99
C GLU A 402 -22.10 -30.21 -53.31
N GLY A 403 -21.22 -30.06 -52.33
CA GLY A 403 -19.90 -29.42 -52.48
C GLY A 403 -19.73 -28.13 -51.67
N GLU A 404 -18.47 -27.77 -51.47
CA GLU A 404 -18.10 -26.56 -50.74
C GLU A 404 -18.31 -25.30 -51.59
N LEU A 405 -18.98 -24.33 -50.99
CA LEU A 405 -19.23 -23.01 -51.56
C LEU A 405 -18.41 -21.98 -50.80
N LYS A 406 -17.95 -20.95 -51.51
CA LYS A 406 -17.18 -19.86 -50.92
C LYS A 406 -17.90 -18.53 -51.15
N SER A 407 -18.11 -17.78 -50.07
CA SER A 407 -18.58 -16.40 -50.12
C SER A 407 -17.43 -15.45 -49.82
N MET A 408 -17.41 -14.30 -50.50
CA MET A 408 -16.47 -13.21 -50.22
C MET A 408 -17.15 -12.19 -49.29
N GLY A 409 -16.43 -11.73 -48.28
CA GLY A 409 -16.96 -10.81 -47.27
C GLY A 409 -17.69 -11.50 -46.13
N SER A 410 -18.43 -10.71 -45.35
CA SER A 410 -19.06 -11.15 -44.09
C SER A 410 -20.43 -11.79 -44.26
N THR A 411 -20.91 -12.00 -45.48
CA THR A 411 -22.29 -12.44 -45.72
C THR A 411 -22.39 -13.60 -46.68
N ILE A 412 -23.36 -14.48 -46.46
CA ILE A 412 -23.73 -15.59 -47.35
C ILE A 412 -25.13 -15.32 -47.88
N ASP A 413 -25.27 -15.21 -49.20
CA ASP A 413 -26.58 -15.18 -49.86
C ASP A 413 -27.15 -16.61 -49.94
N LEU A 414 -28.34 -16.80 -49.38
CA LEU A 414 -29.00 -18.10 -49.31
C LEU A 414 -29.83 -18.40 -50.57
N GLY A 415 -30.22 -17.39 -51.34
CA GLY A 415 -31.06 -17.56 -52.52
C GLY A 415 -32.38 -18.28 -52.25
N GLY A 416 -32.95 -18.12 -51.04
CA GLY A 416 -34.18 -18.81 -50.60
C GLY A 416 -33.99 -20.26 -50.12
N TYR A 417 -32.76 -20.67 -49.83
CA TYR A 417 -32.49 -21.99 -49.22
C TYR A 417 -33.08 -22.10 -47.80
N GLU A 418 -33.80 -23.19 -47.54
CA GLU A 418 -34.28 -23.59 -46.21
C GLU A 418 -33.69 -24.98 -45.89
N GLY A 419 -33.17 -25.15 -44.68
CA GLY A 419 -32.45 -26.37 -44.27
C GLY A 419 -31.14 -26.11 -43.54
N PRO A 420 -30.39 -27.18 -43.20
CA PRO A 420 -29.14 -27.08 -42.47
C PRO A 420 -27.97 -26.66 -43.38
N LEU A 421 -27.15 -25.75 -42.87
CA LEU A 421 -25.97 -25.18 -43.51
C LEU A 421 -24.79 -25.29 -42.53
N TRP A 422 -23.67 -25.83 -43.01
CA TRP A 422 -22.45 -25.96 -42.23
C TRP A 422 -21.42 -24.94 -42.70
N ILE A 423 -21.03 -24.00 -41.84
CA ILE A 423 -19.92 -23.10 -42.10
C ILE A 423 -18.65 -23.80 -41.64
N LYS A 424 -17.76 -24.15 -42.57
CA LYS A 424 -16.56 -24.97 -42.32
C LYS A 424 -15.32 -24.16 -41.99
N GLN A 425 -15.14 -23.02 -42.63
CA GLN A 425 -13.94 -22.21 -42.47
C GLN A 425 -14.26 -20.74 -42.66
N ILE A 426 -13.69 -19.90 -41.81
CA ILE A 426 -13.83 -18.44 -41.90
C ILE A 426 -12.43 -17.84 -41.89
N THR A 427 -12.13 -17.05 -42.92
CA THR A 427 -10.89 -16.26 -42.99
C THR A 427 -11.20 -14.84 -42.60
N THR A 428 -10.49 -14.35 -41.59
CA THR A 428 -10.60 -12.97 -41.11
C THR A 428 -9.27 -12.26 -41.21
N ALA A 429 -9.30 -10.95 -41.39
CA ALA A 429 -8.11 -10.11 -41.43
C ALA A 429 -8.20 -8.97 -40.43
N SER A 430 -7.06 -8.61 -39.85
CA SER A 430 -6.87 -7.40 -39.06
C SER A 430 -5.54 -6.79 -39.45
N GLY A 431 -5.56 -5.74 -40.28
CA GLY A 431 -4.36 -5.20 -40.91
C GLY A 431 -3.71 -6.25 -41.84
N ASP A 432 -2.41 -6.46 -41.69
CA ASP A 432 -1.64 -7.40 -42.54
C ASP A 432 -1.67 -8.87 -42.07
N GLN A 433 -2.41 -9.19 -40.99
CA GLN A 433 -2.51 -10.58 -40.48
C GLN A 433 -3.85 -11.19 -40.86
N THR A 434 -3.80 -12.42 -41.36
CA THR A 434 -4.96 -13.27 -41.63
C THR A 434 -5.06 -14.37 -40.59
N PHE A 435 -6.29 -14.63 -40.14
CA PHE A 435 -6.64 -15.68 -39.19
C PHE A 435 -7.62 -16.62 -39.86
N GLU A 436 -7.26 -17.90 -39.89
CA GLU A 436 -8.16 -18.97 -40.28
C GLU A 436 -8.76 -19.58 -39.02
N SER A 437 -10.09 -19.60 -38.97
CA SER A 437 -10.84 -20.26 -37.91
C SER A 437 -11.65 -21.39 -38.51
N GLU A 438 -11.56 -22.57 -37.90
CA GLU A 438 -12.48 -23.67 -38.21
C GLU A 438 -13.89 -23.22 -37.80
N GLY A 439 -14.75 -23.10 -38.81
CA GLY A 439 -16.16 -22.91 -38.61
C GLY A 439 -16.74 -24.23 -38.11
N ASN A 440 -17.16 -24.26 -36.85
CA ASN A 440 -17.97 -25.35 -36.31
C ASN A 440 -19.42 -24.89 -36.12
N PHE A 441 -19.91 -24.01 -37.01
CA PHE A 441 -21.28 -23.52 -36.97
C PHE A 441 -22.17 -24.38 -37.87
N LEU A 442 -23.00 -25.22 -37.26
CA LEU A 442 -24.13 -25.86 -37.93
C LEU A 442 -25.37 -25.01 -37.69
N ILE A 443 -25.88 -24.38 -38.75
CA ILE A 443 -27.01 -23.45 -38.68
C ILE A 443 -28.19 -24.08 -39.40
N THR A 444 -29.36 -24.08 -38.78
CA THR A 444 -30.59 -24.53 -39.43
C THR A 444 -31.47 -23.33 -39.75
N ILE A 445 -31.90 -23.22 -41.02
CA ILE A 445 -32.87 -22.21 -41.45
C ILE A 445 -34.25 -22.88 -41.39
N ASP A 446 -35.14 -22.34 -40.55
CA ASP A 446 -36.47 -22.91 -40.35
C ASP A 446 -37.28 -22.93 -41.66
N THR A 447 -37.92 -24.06 -41.92
CA THR A 447 -38.77 -24.35 -43.09
C THR A 447 -40.17 -23.80 -43.02
#